data_AF-A0A1F5EW28-F1
#
_entry.id   AF-A0A1F5EW28-F1
#
_cell.length_a   1.000
_cell.length_b   1.000
_cell.length_c   1.000
_cell.angle_alpha   90.00
_cell.angle_beta   90.00
_cell.angle_gamma   90.00
#
_symmetry.space_group_name_H-M   'P 1'
#
loop_
_entity.id
_entity.type
_entity.pdbx_description
1 polymer ?
#
loop_
_entity_poly.entity_id
_entity_poly.type
_entity_poly.pdbx_seq_one_letter_code
_entity_poly.pdbx_strand_id
1 'polypeptide(L)'
;MVKGNILAAVLLVTSIFFVVSFSGLIQKNGGDQTKQEQGSVAVAVEPERTLEVHSGDGKAKLIGIRKQLADATINYAYKVVDEGADSPRALFSKTLAVGGTIEVPVNSWSPDNKQLFVQENYNGITNYLVYKADGSKYKNGDDYLDVLSFWAKSKYQYNIKTVTGWAGNDLLELLTIKEDGTNGPSFWFVTSSRNFLQLRQI
;
A
#
# COMPACT_ATOMS: atom_id res chain seq x y z
N MET A 1 39.03 -9.12 -30.53
CA MET A 1 37.73 -9.58 -31.05
C MET A 1 37.24 -10.71 -30.14
N VAL A 2 36.44 -10.38 -29.12
CA VAL A 2 35.71 -11.36 -28.29
C VAL A 2 34.36 -10.71 -28.00
N LYS A 3 33.29 -11.30 -28.56
CA LYS A 3 31.90 -10.87 -28.35
C LYS A 3 31.37 -11.59 -27.11
N GLY A 4 31.05 -10.84 -26.05
CA GLY A 4 30.35 -11.34 -24.87
C GLY A 4 28.87 -10.99 -24.96
N ASN A 5 28.03 -11.96 -25.32
CA ASN A 5 26.58 -11.87 -25.23
C ASN A 5 26.17 -12.17 -23.78
N ILE A 6 25.59 -11.20 -23.07
CA ILE A 6 24.92 -11.45 -21.79
C ILE A 6 23.44 -11.65 -22.10
N LEU A 7 23.00 -12.90 -21.96
CA LEU A 7 21.62 -13.32 -22.10
C LEU A 7 20.85 -12.92 -20.83
N ALA A 8 19.81 -12.10 -20.99
CA ALA A 8 18.87 -11.76 -19.92
C ALA A 8 17.92 -12.94 -19.67
N ALA A 9 17.88 -13.44 -18.43
CA ALA A 9 16.88 -14.41 -18.00
C ALA A 9 15.64 -13.64 -17.48
N VAL A 10 14.55 -13.69 -18.24
CA VAL A 10 13.22 -13.25 -17.81
C VAL A 10 12.54 -14.43 -17.13
N LEU A 11 12.32 -14.34 -15.82
CA LEU A 11 11.57 -15.35 -15.07
C LEU A 11 10.11 -14.89 -14.97
N LEU A 12 9.26 -15.49 -15.80
CA LEU A 12 7.82 -15.24 -15.86
C LEU A 12 7.14 -16.31 -15.00
N VAL A 13 6.74 -15.95 -13.78
CA VAL A 13 5.98 -16.85 -12.90
C VAL A 13 4.50 -16.66 -13.18
N THR A 14 3.92 -17.53 -14.01
CA THR A 14 2.47 -17.62 -14.20
C THR A 14 1.89 -18.57 -13.18
N SER A 15 1.17 -18.05 -12.19
CA SER A 15 0.44 -18.85 -11.21
C SER A 15 -0.87 -19.36 -11.82
N ILE A 16 -0.94 -20.68 -12.03
CA ILE A 16 -2.13 -21.42 -12.47
C ILE A 16 -3.02 -21.67 -11.24
N PHE A 17 -4.26 -21.19 -11.26
CA PHE A 17 -5.28 -21.55 -10.27
C PHE A 17 -5.91 -22.90 -10.65
N PHE A 18 -5.65 -23.94 -9.85
CA PHE A 18 -6.41 -25.20 -9.90
C PHE A 18 -7.72 -25.02 -9.11
N VAL A 19 -8.85 -25.07 -9.80
CA VAL A 19 -10.17 -25.28 -9.19
C VAL A 19 -10.38 -26.79 -9.11
N VAL A 20 -10.26 -27.38 -7.91
CA VAL A 20 -10.64 -28.78 -7.68
C VAL A 20 -12.09 -28.79 -7.21
N SER A 21 -13.01 -29.14 -8.12
CA SER A 21 -14.38 -29.47 -7.78
C SER A 21 -14.43 -30.92 -7.29
N PHE A 22 -14.63 -31.12 -5.99
CA PHE A 22 -14.94 -32.45 -5.45
C PHE A 22 -16.44 -32.74 -5.62
N SER A 23 -16.77 -33.59 -6.59
CA SER A 23 -18.02 -34.35 -6.60
C SER A 23 -17.73 -35.74 -6.06
N GLY A 24 -18.25 -36.06 -4.88
CA GLY A 24 -18.13 -37.38 -4.26
C GLY A 24 -19.45 -37.79 -3.62
N LEU A 25 -20.12 -38.74 -4.26
CA LEU A 25 -21.38 -39.35 -3.85
C LEU A 25 -21.09 -40.63 -3.02
N ILE A 26 -21.69 -40.69 -1.82
CA ILE A 26 -22.12 -41.86 -1.01
C ILE A 26 -21.13 -42.99 -0.67
N GLN A 27 -20.95 -43.25 0.64
CA GLN A 27 -21.12 -44.60 1.20
C GLN A 27 -21.55 -44.61 2.68
N LYS A 28 -22.60 -45.37 2.96
CA LYS A 28 -23.15 -45.71 4.28
C LYS A 28 -22.51 -47.04 4.71
N ASN A 29 -21.87 -47.09 5.89
CA ASN A 29 -21.77 -48.29 6.72
C ASN A 29 -21.32 -47.93 8.14
N GLY A 30 -22.03 -48.49 9.13
CA GLY A 30 -21.75 -48.33 10.55
C GLY A 30 -20.61 -49.22 11.00
N GLY A 31 -19.91 -48.74 12.03
CA GLY A 31 -18.84 -49.45 12.73
C GLY A 31 -18.21 -48.49 13.73
N ASP A 32 -18.49 -48.77 15.01
CA ASP A 32 -18.01 -48.05 16.19
C ASP A 32 -16.52 -47.66 16.08
N GLN A 33 -16.24 -46.36 16.22
CA GLN A 33 -14.89 -45.87 16.51
C GLN A 33 -14.94 -44.82 17.64
N THR A 34 -14.20 -45.19 18.68
CA THR A 34 -13.71 -44.40 19.79
C THR A 34 -13.40 -42.95 19.40
N LYS A 35 -14.16 -42.05 20.04
CA LYS A 35 -14.07 -40.60 19.96
C LYS A 35 -12.72 -40.11 20.51
N GLN A 36 -11.71 -39.99 19.65
CA GLN A 36 -10.61 -39.07 19.89
C GLN A 36 -11.04 -37.69 19.38
N GLU A 37 -11.39 -36.82 20.33
CA GLU A 37 -11.53 -35.39 20.09
C GLU A 37 -10.14 -34.83 19.73
N GLN A 38 -9.80 -34.94 18.45
CA GLN A 38 -8.70 -34.20 17.87
C GLN A 38 -9.14 -32.74 17.85
N GLY A 39 -8.73 -32.01 18.90
CA GLY A 39 -8.98 -30.59 19.04
C GLY A 39 -8.54 -29.87 17.78
N SER A 40 -9.50 -29.54 16.93
CA SER A 40 -9.35 -28.54 15.88
C SER A 40 -9.01 -27.25 16.62
N VAL A 41 -7.74 -26.89 16.64
CA VAL A 41 -7.33 -25.54 17.01
C VAL A 41 -7.96 -24.63 15.96
N ALA A 42 -9.17 -24.14 16.24
CA ALA A 42 -9.79 -23.11 15.45
C ALA A 42 -8.82 -21.93 15.51
N VAL A 43 -8.11 -21.71 14.40
CA VAL A 43 -7.29 -20.51 14.23
C VAL A 43 -8.27 -19.36 14.36
N ALA A 44 -8.19 -18.65 15.48
CA ALA A 44 -8.99 -17.45 15.71
C ALA A 44 -8.63 -16.46 14.59
N VAL A 45 -9.54 -16.28 13.64
CA VAL A 45 -9.39 -15.29 12.58
C VAL A 45 -9.44 -13.92 13.28
N GLU A 46 -8.31 -13.20 13.30
CA GLU A 46 -8.26 -11.84 13.86
C GLU A 46 -9.37 -11.00 13.19
N PRO A 47 -10.18 -10.23 13.96
CA PRO A 47 -11.30 -9.51 13.41
C PRO A 47 -10.85 -8.50 12.34
N GLU A 48 -11.68 -8.40 11.30
CA GLU A 48 -11.57 -7.37 10.27
C GLU A 48 -11.59 -5.99 10.93
N ARG A 49 -10.58 -5.16 10.65
CA ARG A 49 -10.53 -3.78 11.15
C ARG A 49 -10.83 -2.82 10.02
N THR A 50 -11.75 -1.90 10.29
CA THR A 50 -12.12 -0.82 9.37
C THR A 50 -11.48 0.48 9.82
N LEU A 51 -10.81 1.16 8.89
CA LEU A 51 -10.30 2.53 9.05
C LEU A 51 -11.14 3.46 8.18
N GLU A 52 -11.45 4.66 8.68
CA GLU A 52 -12.11 5.72 7.90
C GLU A 52 -11.31 7.02 8.03
N VAL A 53 -10.98 7.65 6.90
CA VAL A 53 -10.28 8.94 6.84
C VAL A 53 -10.98 9.85 5.84
N HIS A 54 -11.48 10.99 6.31
CA HIS A 54 -12.19 11.97 5.49
C HIS A 54 -11.24 12.91 4.77
N SER A 55 -11.65 13.41 3.60
CA SER A 55 -11.02 14.54 2.95
C SER A 55 -11.15 15.80 3.80
N GLY A 56 -10.28 16.78 3.56
CA GLY A 56 -10.29 18.05 4.32
C GLY A 56 -11.59 18.84 4.18
N ASP A 57 -12.32 18.67 3.06
CA ASP A 57 -13.61 19.30 2.82
C ASP A 57 -14.82 18.39 3.10
N GLY A 58 -14.58 17.15 3.55
CA GLY A 58 -15.62 16.16 3.86
C GLY A 58 -16.33 15.54 2.66
N LYS A 59 -16.01 15.94 1.43
CA LYS A 59 -16.67 15.45 0.20
C LYS A 59 -16.24 14.07 -0.25
N ALA A 60 -15.19 13.53 0.35
CA ALA A 60 -14.73 12.18 0.09
C ALA A 60 -14.23 11.53 1.37
N LYS A 61 -14.20 10.20 1.39
CA LYS A 61 -13.56 9.44 2.47
C LYS A 61 -12.92 8.17 1.97
N LEU A 62 -11.84 7.77 2.63
CA LEU A 62 -11.12 6.54 2.39
C LEU A 62 -11.53 5.54 3.45
N ILE A 63 -12.00 4.38 3.01
CA ILE A 63 -12.32 3.26 3.89
C ILE A 63 -11.28 2.17 3.65
N GLY A 64 -10.55 1.80 4.70
CA GLY A 64 -9.58 0.72 4.71
C GLY A 64 -10.13 -0.52 5.42
N ILE A 65 -9.86 -1.68 4.86
CA ILE A 65 -10.17 -2.99 5.44
C ILE A 65 -8.84 -3.73 5.62
N ARG A 66 -8.55 -4.13 6.86
CA ARG A 66 -7.41 -5.00 7.20
C ARG A 66 -7.91 -6.39 7.55
N LYS A 67 -7.38 -7.40 6.86
CA LYS A 67 -7.71 -8.81 7.07
C LYS A 67 -6.45 -9.66 7.17
N GLN A 68 -6.29 -10.39 8.27
CA GLN A 68 -5.26 -11.42 8.38
C GLN A 68 -5.69 -12.67 7.60
N LEU A 69 -4.77 -13.24 6.82
CA LEU A 69 -4.97 -14.45 6.02
C LEU A 69 -4.46 -15.70 6.75
N ALA A 70 -4.76 -16.88 6.20
CA ALA A 70 -4.42 -18.16 6.81
C ALA A 70 -2.91 -18.40 6.96
N ASP A 71 -2.10 -17.80 6.08
CA ASP A 71 -0.63 -17.85 6.11
C ASP A 71 -0.01 -16.76 6.99
N ALA A 72 -0.83 -16.10 7.84
CA ALA A 72 -0.48 -14.96 8.68
C ALA A 72 -0.05 -13.68 7.93
N THR A 73 -0.09 -13.66 6.59
CA THR A 73 0.03 -12.40 5.85
C THR A 73 -1.20 -11.52 6.10
N ILE A 74 -1.06 -10.22 5.84
CA ILE A 74 -2.12 -9.25 6.07
C ILE A 74 -2.50 -8.62 4.73
N ASN A 75 -3.76 -8.78 4.34
CA ASN A 75 -4.33 -8.04 3.22
C ASN A 75 -4.88 -6.70 3.70
N TYR A 76 -4.50 -5.65 2.98
CA TYR A 76 -5.00 -4.30 3.12
C TYR A 76 -5.78 -3.97 1.85
N ALA A 77 -7.04 -3.59 1.98
CA ALA A 77 -7.88 -3.17 0.86
C ALA A 77 -8.49 -1.81 1.16
N TYR A 78 -8.33 -0.86 0.24
CA TYR A 78 -8.83 0.51 0.40
C TYR A 78 -9.79 0.88 -0.71
N LYS A 79 -10.84 1.61 -0.34
CA LYS A 79 -11.86 2.13 -1.24
C LYS A 79 -12.19 3.59 -0.93
N VAL A 80 -12.45 4.37 -1.96
CA VAL A 80 -12.89 5.76 -1.85
C VAL A 80 -14.41 5.81 -1.95
N VAL A 81 -15.03 6.62 -1.11
CA VAL A 81 -16.45 6.96 -1.17
C VAL A 81 -16.56 8.46 -1.33
N ASP A 82 -17.09 8.90 -2.47
CA ASP A 82 -17.43 10.30 -2.68
C ASP A 82 -18.79 10.59 -2.02
N GLU A 83 -18.99 11.83 -1.58
CA GLU A 83 -20.25 12.31 -1.06
C GLU A 83 -21.35 12.14 -2.11
N GLY A 84 -22.46 11.49 -1.73
CA GLY A 84 -23.59 11.24 -2.62
C GLY A 84 -23.37 10.15 -3.67
N ALA A 85 -22.22 9.45 -3.67
CA ALA A 85 -22.01 8.30 -4.56
C ALA A 85 -22.73 7.05 -4.03
N ASP A 86 -23.43 6.35 -4.92
CA ASP A 86 -24.18 5.13 -4.59
C ASP A 86 -23.28 3.93 -4.26
N SER A 87 -22.00 3.96 -4.70
CA SER A 87 -21.08 2.85 -4.49
C SER A 87 -19.64 3.31 -4.23
N PRO A 88 -18.93 2.67 -3.29
CA PRO A 88 -17.49 2.88 -3.12
C PRO A 88 -16.70 2.44 -4.35
N ARG A 89 -15.68 3.21 -4.70
CA ARG A 89 -14.69 2.88 -5.73
C ARG A 89 -13.49 2.18 -5.10
N ALA A 90 -13.09 1.01 -5.61
CA ALA A 90 -11.85 0.39 -5.17
C ALA A 90 -10.64 1.26 -5.55
N LEU A 91 -9.69 1.43 -4.62
CA LEU A 91 -8.47 2.18 -4.84
C LEU A 91 -7.29 1.23 -5.05
N PHE A 92 -6.97 0.42 -4.04
CA PHE A 92 -5.93 -0.61 -4.14
C PHE A 92 -6.18 -1.74 -3.15
N SER A 93 -5.57 -2.90 -3.41
CA SER A 93 -5.42 -3.97 -2.43
C SER A 93 -4.00 -4.51 -2.49
N LYS A 94 -3.38 -4.71 -1.32
CA LYS A 94 -2.02 -5.20 -1.19
C LYS A 94 -1.93 -6.16 -0.01
N THR A 95 -1.27 -7.29 -0.23
CA THR A 95 -0.95 -8.25 0.82
C THR A 95 0.51 -8.05 1.24
N LEU A 96 0.74 -7.81 2.52
CA LEU A 96 2.06 -7.69 3.11
C LEU A 96 2.37 -8.91 3.97
N ALA A 97 3.65 -9.29 3.99
CA ALA A 97 4.14 -10.31 4.90
C ALA A 97 4.02 -9.85 6.37
N VAL A 98 4.15 -10.79 7.30
CA VAL A 98 4.13 -10.52 8.74
C VAL A 98 5.08 -9.37 9.09
N GLY A 99 4.60 -8.41 9.88
CA GLY A 99 5.35 -7.22 10.29
C GLY A 99 5.27 -6.03 9.31
N GLY A 100 4.70 -6.22 8.11
CA GLY A 100 4.38 -5.11 7.21
C GLY A 100 3.10 -4.39 7.61
N THR A 101 3.10 -3.06 7.52
CA THR A 101 1.90 -2.24 7.77
C THR A 101 1.65 -1.24 6.64
N ILE A 102 0.36 -0.92 6.43
CA ILE A 102 -0.06 0.26 5.69
C ILE A 102 -0.84 1.16 6.64
N GLU A 103 -0.41 2.40 6.73
CA GLU A 103 -1.01 3.44 7.57
C GLU A 103 -1.50 4.59 6.67
N VAL A 104 -2.65 5.15 7.04
CA VAL A 104 -3.23 6.30 6.35
C VAL A 104 -3.20 7.48 7.30
N PRO A 105 -2.29 8.45 7.09
CA PRO A 105 -2.26 9.66 7.89
C PRO A 105 -3.54 10.49 7.76
N VAL A 106 -3.89 11.25 8.80
CA VAL A 106 -5.08 12.12 8.81
C VAL A 106 -5.07 13.21 7.74
N ASN A 107 -3.88 13.59 7.30
CA ASN A 107 -3.58 14.57 6.26
C ASN A 107 -3.31 13.92 4.90
N SER A 108 -3.74 12.66 4.69
CA SER A 108 -3.48 11.86 3.48
C SER A 108 -4.06 12.44 2.19
N TRP A 109 -5.16 13.18 2.27
CA TRP A 109 -5.88 13.73 1.13
C TRP A 109 -5.26 15.01 0.57
N SER A 110 -5.08 15.08 -0.75
CA SER A 110 -4.77 16.34 -1.42
C SER A 110 -5.95 17.31 -1.27
N PRO A 111 -5.71 18.63 -1.24
CA PRO A 111 -6.78 19.61 -1.03
C PRO A 111 -7.90 19.57 -2.08
N ASP A 112 -7.64 19.04 -3.28
CA ASP A 112 -8.63 18.87 -4.35
C ASP A 112 -9.24 17.46 -4.42
N ASN A 113 -8.95 16.61 -3.44
CA ASN A 113 -9.40 15.22 -3.31
C ASN A 113 -8.99 14.29 -4.45
N LYS A 114 -8.06 14.69 -5.31
CA LYS A 114 -7.64 13.87 -6.46
C LYS A 114 -6.53 12.90 -6.14
N GLN A 115 -5.81 13.11 -5.04
CA GLN A 115 -4.68 12.28 -4.65
C GLN A 115 -4.74 11.96 -3.16
N LEU A 116 -4.13 10.82 -2.84
CA LEU A 116 -4.00 10.26 -1.51
C LEU A 116 -2.57 9.81 -1.33
N PHE A 117 -1.97 10.03 -0.17
CA PHE A 117 -0.74 9.32 0.20
C PHE A 117 -0.98 8.39 1.38
N VAL A 118 -0.29 7.25 1.37
CA VAL A 118 -0.25 6.28 2.45
C VAL A 118 1.19 5.97 2.83
N GLN A 119 1.40 5.53 4.06
CA GLN A 119 2.70 5.06 4.54
C GLN A 119 2.71 3.54 4.53
N GLU A 120 3.69 2.94 3.87
CA GLU A 120 3.93 1.51 3.91
C GLU A 120 5.23 1.24 4.67
N ASN A 121 5.13 0.54 5.80
CA ASN A 121 6.27 0.15 6.60
C ASN A 121 6.55 -1.34 6.38
N TYR A 122 7.75 -1.68 5.93
CA TYR A 122 8.18 -3.06 5.80
C TYR A 122 9.69 -3.18 5.93
N ASN A 123 10.17 -4.15 6.71
CA ASN A 123 11.60 -4.38 6.97
C ASN A 123 12.38 -3.12 7.40
N GLY A 124 11.76 -2.26 8.22
CA GLY A 124 12.37 -1.02 8.70
C GLY A 124 12.46 0.11 7.67
N ILE A 125 11.87 -0.07 6.48
CA ILE A 125 11.76 0.97 5.45
C ILE A 125 10.33 1.50 5.44
N THR A 126 10.21 2.83 5.49
CA THR A 126 8.94 3.54 5.31
C THR A 126 8.88 4.10 3.90
N ASN A 127 7.99 3.55 3.07
CA ASN A 127 7.67 4.10 1.75
C ASN A 127 6.45 5.02 1.86
N TYR A 128 6.45 6.08 1.07
CA TYR A 128 5.31 6.98 0.94
C TYR A 128 4.73 6.82 -0.46
N LEU A 129 3.54 6.25 -0.55
CA LEU A 129 2.92 5.86 -1.81
C LEU A 129 1.78 6.83 -2.12
N VAL A 130 1.87 7.55 -3.24
CA VAL A 130 0.82 8.47 -3.69
C VAL A 130 -0.04 7.80 -4.75
N TYR A 131 -1.33 7.66 -4.46
CA TYR A 131 -2.35 7.12 -5.35
C TYR A 131 -3.22 8.25 -5.90
N LYS A 132 -3.76 8.05 -7.10
CA LYS A 132 -4.89 8.85 -7.57
C LYS A 132 -6.18 8.35 -6.94
N ALA A 133 -6.97 9.23 -6.34
CA ALA A 133 -8.20 8.88 -5.64
C ALA A 133 -9.30 8.28 -6.55
N ASP A 134 -9.17 8.48 -7.86
CA ASP A 134 -10.04 7.86 -8.87
C ASP A 134 -9.68 6.40 -9.20
N GLY A 135 -8.63 5.84 -8.57
CA GLY A 135 -8.16 4.47 -8.82
C GLY A 135 -7.47 4.27 -10.16
N SER A 136 -7.28 5.34 -10.95
CA SER A 136 -6.60 5.26 -12.24
C SER A 136 -5.08 5.16 -12.06
N LYS A 137 -4.43 4.55 -13.04
CA LYS A 137 -2.97 4.46 -13.11
C LYS A 137 -2.32 5.79 -13.51
N TYR A 138 -1.06 5.97 -13.15
CA TYR A 138 -0.22 7.04 -13.69
C TYR A 138 0.16 6.76 -15.15
N LYS A 139 0.68 7.77 -15.86
CA LYS A 139 0.99 7.68 -17.31
C LYS A 139 1.97 6.56 -17.69
N ASN A 140 2.78 6.11 -16.74
CA ASN A 140 3.73 5.00 -16.90
C ASN A 140 3.13 3.62 -16.54
N GLY A 141 1.83 3.53 -16.23
CA GLY A 141 1.15 2.28 -15.87
C GLY A 141 1.20 1.93 -14.39
N ASP A 142 1.95 2.68 -13.58
CA ASP A 142 2.05 2.45 -12.13
C ASP A 142 0.75 2.83 -11.42
N ASP A 143 0.39 2.06 -10.40
CA ASP A 143 -0.78 2.35 -9.54
C ASP A 143 -0.51 3.52 -8.59
N TYR A 144 0.76 3.76 -8.25
CA TYR A 144 1.18 4.79 -7.31
C TYR A 144 2.53 5.40 -7.70
N LEU A 145 2.82 6.58 -7.13
CA LEU A 145 4.17 7.13 -7.09
C LEU A 145 4.81 6.76 -5.75
N ASP A 146 5.92 6.04 -5.78
CA ASP A 146 6.74 5.82 -4.58
C ASP A 146 7.73 6.98 -4.42
N VAL A 147 7.44 7.86 -3.46
CA VAL A 147 8.24 9.06 -3.18
C VAL A 147 9.69 8.70 -2.86
N LEU A 148 9.94 7.60 -2.14
CA LEU A 148 11.29 7.19 -1.77
C LEU A 148 12.11 6.76 -3.00
N SER A 149 11.48 6.06 -3.94
CA SER A 149 12.10 5.70 -5.22
C SER A 149 12.46 6.92 -6.08
N PHE A 150 11.67 8.00 -6.02
CA PHE A 150 12.04 9.26 -6.68
C PHE A 150 13.11 10.01 -5.91
N TRP A 151 13.05 10.02 -4.57
CA TRP A 151 14.03 10.66 -3.71
C TRP A 151 15.44 10.11 -3.93
N ALA A 152 15.58 8.78 -4.00
CA ALA A 152 16.85 8.11 -4.26
C ALA A 152 17.53 8.55 -5.58
N LYS A 153 16.76 9.09 -6.54
CA LYS A 153 17.25 9.58 -7.84
C LYS A 153 17.66 11.06 -7.81
N SER A 154 17.25 11.82 -6.79
CA SER A 154 17.45 13.27 -6.69
C SER A 154 18.90 13.69 -6.42
N LYS A 155 19.75 12.75 -5.96
CA LYS A 155 21.14 12.98 -5.53
C LYS A 155 21.30 13.91 -4.32
N TYR A 156 20.22 14.23 -3.60
CA TYR A 156 20.33 14.97 -2.35
C TYR A 156 21.01 14.14 -1.26
N GLN A 157 21.81 14.80 -0.42
CA GLN A 157 22.54 14.18 0.70
C GLN A 157 21.71 14.19 2.00
N TYR A 158 20.39 14.05 1.90
CA TYR A 158 19.47 14.03 3.05
C TYR A 158 18.59 12.78 3.01
N ASN A 159 18.16 12.33 4.19
CA ASN A 159 17.16 11.28 4.33
C ASN A 159 15.78 11.90 4.58
N ILE A 160 14.74 11.29 4.02
CA ILE A 160 13.36 11.66 4.36
C ILE A 160 13.14 11.25 5.82
N LYS A 161 12.80 12.22 6.66
CA LYS A 161 12.37 11.99 8.04
C LYS A 161 10.90 11.61 8.09
N THR A 162 10.06 12.38 7.39
CA THR A 162 8.63 12.14 7.31
C THR A 162 7.98 12.93 6.17
N VAL A 163 6.78 12.50 5.78
CA VAL A 163 5.85 13.26 4.94
C VAL A 163 4.76 13.85 5.82
N THR A 164 4.61 15.17 5.80
CA THR A 164 3.71 15.94 6.69
C THR A 164 2.37 16.28 6.07
N GLY A 165 2.07 15.79 4.88
CA GLY A 165 0.82 16.06 4.17
C GLY A 165 1.02 16.92 2.94
N TRP A 166 -0.04 17.64 2.54
CA TRP A 166 -0.06 18.41 1.31
C TRP A 166 0.09 19.91 1.58
N ALA A 167 0.96 20.56 0.82
CA ALA A 167 1.12 22.02 0.76
C ALA A 167 0.38 22.64 -0.44
N GLY A 168 -0.25 21.81 -1.28
CA GLY A 168 -1.01 22.20 -2.46
C GLY A 168 -1.57 20.95 -3.16
N ASN A 169 -2.36 21.14 -4.21
CA ASN A 169 -3.06 20.03 -4.90
C ASN A 169 -2.13 18.95 -5.45
N ASP A 170 -0.91 19.33 -5.84
CA ASP A 170 0.12 18.43 -6.36
C ASP A 170 1.44 18.49 -5.59
N LEU A 171 1.45 19.17 -4.43
CA LEU A 171 2.64 19.43 -3.61
C LEU A 171 2.54 18.66 -2.29
N LEU A 172 3.29 17.56 -2.19
CA LEU A 172 3.42 16.79 -0.96
C LEU A 172 4.63 17.32 -0.18
N GLU A 173 4.49 17.61 1.11
CA GLU A 173 5.54 18.17 1.96
C GLU A 173 6.37 17.08 2.65
N LEU A 174 7.69 17.24 2.57
CA LEU A 174 8.69 16.34 3.12
C LEU A 174 9.58 17.11 4.10
N LEU A 175 9.75 16.54 5.29
CA LEU A 175 10.80 16.93 6.22
C LEU A 175 11.97 15.97 6.06
N THR A 176 13.19 16.52 6.06
CA THR A 176 14.42 15.73 5.92
C THR A 176 15.35 15.87 7.12
N ILE A 177 16.28 14.94 7.22
CA ILE A 177 17.39 14.95 8.17
C ILE A 177 18.71 14.76 7.44
N LYS A 178 19.77 15.31 8.01
CA LYS A 178 21.14 15.04 7.62
C LYS A 178 21.60 13.69 8.18
N GLU A 179 22.77 13.24 7.74
CA GLU A 179 23.40 12.01 8.22
C GLU A 179 23.66 12.03 9.75
N ASP A 180 23.97 13.20 10.31
CA ASP A 180 24.16 13.41 11.75
C ASP A 180 22.84 13.46 12.56
N GLY A 181 21.69 13.26 11.91
CA GLY A 181 20.37 13.30 12.51
C GLY A 181 19.79 14.71 12.74
N THR A 182 20.55 15.77 12.46
CA THR A 182 20.02 17.14 12.54
C THR A 182 19.05 17.41 11.39
N ASN A 183 18.17 18.41 11.56
CA ASN A 183 17.19 18.76 10.54
C ASN A 183 17.89 19.21 9.24
N GLY A 184 17.47 18.62 8.13
CA GLY A 184 17.77 19.09 6.78
C GLY A 184 16.77 20.15 6.32
N PRO A 185 16.86 20.59 5.06
CA PRO A 185 15.84 21.45 4.47
C PRO A 185 14.52 20.68 4.24
N SER A 186 13.41 21.40 4.19
CA SER A 186 12.14 20.83 3.75
C SER A 186 12.03 20.83 2.23
N PHE A 187 11.24 19.92 1.68
CA PHE A 187 11.01 19.82 0.25
C PHE A 187 9.52 19.66 -0.05
N TRP A 188 9.10 20.13 -1.21
CA TRP A 188 7.87 19.66 -1.84
C TRP A 188 8.20 18.61 -2.89
N PHE A 189 7.55 17.46 -2.83
CA PHE A 189 7.46 16.55 -3.96
C PHE A 189 6.29 16.97 -4.86
N VAL A 190 6.63 17.37 -6.08
CA VAL A 190 5.66 17.83 -7.09
C VAL A 190 5.19 16.62 -7.89
N THR A 191 4.05 16.05 -7.51
CA THR A 191 3.53 14.78 -8.06
C THR A 191 3.34 14.81 -9.59
N SER A 192 2.99 15.97 -10.14
CA SER A 192 2.79 16.18 -11.58
C SER A 192 4.06 16.07 -12.40
N SER A 193 5.20 16.56 -11.87
CA SER A 193 6.51 16.54 -12.54
C SER A 193 7.47 15.49 -12.00
N ARG A 194 7.15 14.86 -10.86
CA ARG A 194 7.97 13.89 -10.14
C ARG A 194 9.32 14.44 -9.69
N ASN A 195 9.38 15.76 -9.49
CA ASN A 195 10.56 16.47 -9.03
C ASN A 195 10.39 16.96 -7.60
N PHE A 196 11.50 17.35 -6.99
CA PHE A 196 11.54 17.93 -5.65
C PHE A 196 11.91 19.41 -5.73
N LEU A 197 11.19 20.24 -4.98
CA LEU A 197 11.48 21.65 -4.80
C LEU A 197 11.95 21.85 -3.36
N GLN A 198 13.22 22.22 -3.20
CA GLN A 198 13.75 22.57 -1.89
C GLN A 198 13.16 23.90 -1.42
N LEU A 199 12.65 23.92 -0.19
CA LEU A 199 12.17 25.14 0.44
C LEU A 199 13.36 25.86 1.09
N ARG A 200 13.43 27.19 0.92
CA ARG A 200 14.39 27.98 1.69
C ARG A 200 13.93 28.00 3.15
N GLN A 201 14.86 27.76 4.07
CA GLN A 201 14.64 28.08 5.48
C GLN A 201 14.38 29.58 5.58
N ILE A 202 13.27 29.97 6.22
CA ILE A 202 13.00 31.35 6.62
C ILE A 202 13.78 31.63 7.89
#